data_AF-A0A645CVV2-F1
#
_entry.id   AF-A0A645CVV2-F1
#
_cell.length_a   1.000
_cell.length_b   1.000
_cell.length_c   1.000
_cell.angle_alpha   90.00
_cell.angle_beta   90.00
_cell.angle_gamma   90.00
#
_symmetry.space_group_name_H-M   'P 1'
#
loop_
_entity.id
_entity.type
_entity.pdbx_description
1 polymer ?
#
loop_
_entity_poly.entity_id
_entity_poly.type
_entity_poly.pdbx_seq_one_letter_code
_entity_poly.pdbx_strand_id
1 'polypeptide(L)' 'MATGPTAVYLPLRGVSLIDTEGQPFYGQQEDEALFNAIRTKLDSRKAELVEMETDINDEQFALAMANKLITMLKNR' A
#
# COMPACT_ATOMS: atom_id res chain seq x y z
N MET A 1 -2.71 16.45 -10.16
CA MET A 1 -1.40 16.05 -9.60
C MET A 1 -1.42 16.28 -8.10
N ALA A 2 -0.69 15.49 -7.31
CA ALA A 2 -0.54 15.72 -5.87
C ALA A 2 0.16 17.08 -5.61
N THR A 3 -0.35 17.83 -4.62
CA THR A 3 0.12 19.17 -4.26
C THR A 3 0.67 19.25 -2.83
N GLY A 4 0.73 18.13 -2.11
CA GLY A 4 1.30 18.03 -0.77
C GLY A 4 1.92 16.65 -0.51
N PRO A 5 2.46 16.41 0.70
CA PRO A 5 3.04 15.11 1.07
C PRO A 5 2.08 13.97 0.78
N THR A 6 2.55 12.94 0.08
CA THR A 6 1.74 11.80 -0.38
C THR A 6 2.55 10.51 -0.25
N ALA A 7 1.90 9.42 0.17
CA ALA A 7 2.48 8.09 0.19
C ALA A 7 1.47 7.07 -0.31
N VAL A 8 1.98 6.00 -0.93
CA VAL A 8 1.24 4.84 -1.42
C VAL A 8 1.75 3.62 -0.65
N TYR A 9 0.83 2.84 -0.08
CA TYR A 9 1.14 1.64 0.70
C TYR A 9 0.65 0.40 -0.05
N LEU A 10 1.51 -0.61 -0.20
CA LEU A 10 1.18 -1.90 -0.80
C LEU A 10 1.22 -3.01 0.26
N PRO A 11 0.09 -3.68 0.55
CA PRO A 11 0.04 -4.87 1.38
C PRO A 11 0.38 -6.11 0.54
N LEU A 12 1.61 -6.61 0.65
CA LEU A 12 2.15 -7.64 -0.25
C LEU A 12 1.50 -9.02 -0.11
N ARG A 13 0.62 -9.23 0.89
CA ARG A 13 -0.06 -10.51 1.12
C ARG A 13 -1.56 -10.50 0.82
N GLY A 14 -2.07 -9.41 0.25
CA GLY A 14 -3.47 -9.32 -0.15
C GLY A 14 -4.08 -7.94 0.01
N VAL A 15 -4.89 -7.53 -0.98
CA VAL A 15 -5.53 -6.19 -0.98
C VAL A 15 -6.96 -6.21 -0.42
N SER A 16 -7.49 -7.35 -0.01
CA SER A 16 -8.80 -7.47 0.64
C SER A 16 -8.87 -8.65 1.61
N LEU A 17 -9.93 -8.70 2.43
CA LEU A 17 -10.16 -9.80 3.37
C LEU A 17 -10.21 -11.19 2.71
N ILE A 18 -10.71 -11.26 1.47
CA ILE A 18 -10.89 -12.51 0.72
C ILE A 18 -9.87 -12.71 -0.40
N ASP A 19 -8.84 -11.88 -0.42
CA ASP A 19 -7.71 -11.93 -1.34
C ASP A 19 -6.44 -12.28 -0.54
N THR A 20 -6.46 -13.46 0.05
CA THR A 20 -5.34 -14.01 0.83
C THR A 20 -5.30 -15.52 0.59
N GLU A 21 -4.18 -16.18 0.87
CA GLU A 21 -4.00 -17.60 0.56
C GLU A 21 -5.16 -18.47 1.09
N GLY A 22 -5.77 -19.26 0.20
CA GLY A 22 -6.91 -20.12 0.51
C GLY A 22 -8.29 -19.45 0.48
N GLN A 23 -8.37 -18.14 0.23
CA GLN A 23 -9.64 -17.43 0.06
C GLN A 23 -10.12 -17.38 -1.41
N PRO A 24 -11.42 -17.16 -1.66
CA PRO A 24 -12.00 -17.26 -3.01
C PRO A 24 -11.38 -16.35 -4.07
N PHE A 25 -10.84 -15.19 -3.67
CA PHE A 25 -10.30 -14.18 -4.58
C PHE A 25 -8.77 -14.08 -4.48
N TYR A 26 -8.09 -15.08 -3.92
CA TYR A 26 -6.63 -15.08 -3.86
C TYR A 26 -6.03 -14.98 -5.27
N GLY A 27 -5.47 -13.81 -5.58
CA GLY A 27 -5.01 -13.45 -6.91
C GLY A 27 -3.56 -12.99 -6.93
N GLN A 28 -2.62 -13.89 -6.63
CA GLN A 28 -1.19 -13.53 -6.54
C GLN A 28 -0.65 -12.86 -7.84
N GLN A 29 -1.14 -13.29 -9.01
CA GLN A 29 -0.71 -12.71 -10.28
C GLN A 29 -1.32 -11.33 -10.53
N GLU A 30 -2.58 -11.15 -10.12
CA GLU A 30 -3.32 -9.91 -10.19
C GLU A 30 -2.72 -8.85 -9.27
N ASP A 31 -2.39 -9.23 -8.03
CA ASP A 31 -1.69 -8.39 -7.06
C ASP A 31 -0.31 -7.98 -7.56
N GLU A 32 0.49 -8.91 -8.07
CA GLU A 32 1.79 -8.58 -8.65
C GLU A 32 1.65 -7.67 -9.88
N ALA A 33 0.64 -7.87 -10.73
CA ALA A 33 0.40 -6.97 -11.86
C ALA A 33 0.05 -5.54 -11.38
N LEU A 34 -0.76 -5.41 -10.34
CA LEU A 34 -1.09 -4.13 -9.69
C LEU A 34 0.16 -3.48 -9.08
N PHE A 35 0.92 -4.22 -8.27
CA PHE A 35 2.10 -3.70 -7.58
C PHE A 35 3.18 -3.28 -8.57
N ASN A 36 3.44 -4.08 -9.60
CA ASN A 36 4.41 -3.74 -10.63
C ASN A 36 3.98 -2.52 -11.45
N ALA A 37 2.68 -2.37 -11.73
CA ALA A 37 2.17 -1.16 -12.37
C ALA A 37 2.40 0.09 -11.50
N ILE A 38 2.22 0.00 -10.18
CA ILE A 38 2.48 1.09 -9.24
C ILE A 38 3.99 1.38 -9.16
N ARG A 39 4.83 0.37 -8.90
CA ARG A 39 6.30 0.50 -8.84
C ARG A 39 6.86 1.19 -10.09
N THR A 40 6.34 0.85 -11.27
CA THR A 40 6.83 1.37 -12.55
C THR A 40 6.32 2.77 -12.88
N LYS A 41 5.06 3.09 -12.51
CA LYS A 41 4.41 4.34 -12.94
C LYS A 41 4.39 5.44 -11.88
N LEU A 42 4.68 5.11 -10.63
CA LEU A 42 4.70 6.10 -9.56
C LEU A 42 5.93 7.02 -9.70
N ASP A 43 5.68 8.33 -9.79
CA ASP A 43 6.76 9.32 -9.73
C ASP A 43 7.21 9.45 -8.26
N SER A 44 8.39 8.92 -7.94
CA SER A 44 8.99 8.94 -6.60
C SER A 44 9.25 10.35 -6.05
N ARG A 45 9.22 11.38 -6.91
CA ARG A 45 9.31 12.79 -6.49
C ARG A 45 7.95 13.35 -6.03
N LYS A 46 6.85 12.65 -6.32
CA LYS A 46 5.48 13.07 -6.02
C LYS A 46 4.85 12.28 -4.88
N ALA A 47 5.25 11.03 -4.70
CA ALA A 47 4.77 10.18 -3.63
C ALA A 47 5.84 9.16 -3.21
N GLU A 48 5.88 8.86 -1.93
CA GLU A 48 6.65 7.76 -1.38
C GLU A 48 5.91 6.43 -1.59
N LEU A 49 6.64 5.40 -1.99
CA LEU A 49 6.11 4.03 -2.03
C LEU A 49 6.58 3.28 -0.78
N VAL A 50 5.64 2.66 -0.07
CA VAL A 50 5.90 1.80 1.09
C VAL A 50 5.31 0.43 0.83
N GLU A 51 6.11 -0.61 0.97
CA GLU A 51 5.71 -2.00 0.76
C GLU A 51 5.82 -2.75 2.08
N MET A 52 4.79 -3.54 2.42
CA MET A 52 4.70 -4.21 3.71
C MET A 52 4.32 -5.68 3.53
N GLU A 53 5.02 -6.56 4.25
CA GLU A 53 4.80 -8.01 4.27
C GLU A 53 3.57 -8.39 5.12
N THR A 54 2.43 -7.80 4.78
CA THR A 54 1.13 -7.93 5.47
C THR A 54 0.00 -7.99 4.44
N ASP A 55 -1.17 -8.51 4.83
CA ASP A 55 -2.40 -8.21 4.09
C ASP A 55 -2.96 -6.85 4.55
N ILE A 56 -3.95 -6.32 3.81
CA ILE A 56 -4.52 -5.00 4.10
C ILE A 56 -5.21 -4.89 5.46
N ASN A 57 -5.66 -6.00 6.05
CA ASN A 57 -6.39 -6.03 7.33
C ASN A 57 -5.47 -6.30 8.53
N ASP A 58 -4.17 -6.49 8.32
CA ASP A 58 -3.21 -6.63 9.41
C ASP A 58 -3.15 -5.34 10.24
N GLU A 59 -3.14 -5.47 11.56
CA GLU A 59 -3.06 -4.34 12.48
C GLU A 59 -1.81 -3.48 12.25
N GLN A 60 -0.67 -4.10 11.90
CA GLN A 60 0.57 -3.40 11.62
C GLN A 60 0.44 -2.51 10.37
N PHE A 61 -0.30 -2.96 9.35
CA PHE A 61 -0.56 -2.17 8.14
C PHE A 61 -1.39 -0.93 8.49
N ALA A 62 -2.47 -1.12 9.26
CA ALA A 62 -3.33 -0.03 9.72
C ALA A 62 -2.56 1.00 10.58
N LEU A 63 -1.78 0.53 11.54
CA LEU A 63 -0.96 1.39 12.41
C LEU A 63 0.11 2.15 11.62
N ALA A 64 0.76 1.51 10.65
CA ALA A 64 1.78 2.14 9.81
C ALA A 64 1.18 3.29 8.98
N MET A 65 0.02 3.07 8.34
CA MET A 65 -0.67 4.11 7.57
C MET A 65 -1.12 5.28 8.47
N ALA A 66 -1.71 5.00 9.63
CA ALA A 66 -2.15 6.02 10.57
C ALA A 66 -0.97 6.89 11.07
N ASN A 67 0.13 6.25 11.47
CA ASN A 67 1.34 6.94 11.91
C ASN A 67 1.96 7.79 10.80
N LYS A 68 1.95 7.29 9.55
CA LYS A 68 2.45 8.04 8.40
C LYS A 68 1.63 9.29 8.16
N LEU A 69 0.30 9.17 8.19
CA LEU A 69 -0.60 10.30 8.01
C LEU A 69 -0.36 11.37 9.09
N ILE A 70 -0.27 10.97 10.37
CA ILE A 70 0.03 11.88 11.48
C ILE A 70 1.36 12.61 11.25
N THR A 71 2.40 11.89 10.82
CA THR A 71 3.72 12.47 10.53
C THR A 71 3.62 13.50 9.41
N MET A 72 2.91 13.20 8.33
CA MET A 72 2.71 14.12 7.21
C MET A 72 1.93 15.38 7.62
N LEU A 73 0.96 15.25 8.53
CA LEU A 73 0.18 16.39 9.03
C LEU A 73 1.00 17.29 9.96
N LYS A 74 1.89 16.73 10.78
CA LYS A 74 2.76 17.49 11.69
C LYS A 74 3.86 18.25 10.94
N ASN A 75 4.31 17.73 9.81
CA ASN A 75 5.38 18.30 9.00
C ASN A 75 4.86 19.21 7.86
N ARG A 76 3.64 19.73 7.99
CA ARG A 76 3.06 20.71 7.07
C ARG A 76 3.54 22.12 7.37
#